data_AF-A0A3C0TNK7-F1
#
_entry.id   AF-A0A3C0TNK7-F1
#
_cell.length_a   1.000
_cell.length_b   1.000
_cell.length_c   1.000
_cell.angle_alpha   90.00
_cell.angle_beta   90.00
_cell.angle_gamma   90.00
#
_symmetry.space_group_name_H-M   'P 1'
#
loop_
_entity.id
_entity.type
_entity.pdbx_description
1 polymer ?
#
loop_
_entity_poly.entity_id
_entity_poly.type
_entity_poly.pdbx_seq_one_letter_code
_entity_poly.pdbx_strand_id
1 'polypeptide(L)'
;MKKETAFIIAMLVFGIVAGVSIIAILMAIAIPAAVPYLLSVAEKADQEQMAAFSSMLGSPVMDRVLLVLTIITALLCLVLLLSIVNPHIMKGLRNWKSKAGVKLLVVVLALFGWLVLLFLPLGSLFSSGPGTARVVQFFVLVLGSGGLWFAAGETGWAGDYSSWSMPTEAKPLSTILFGLAAGAVAFAILAVVSWTSHQYFILVSEVLDRSGDTSFLGFKLLLYGLVIMLGIAFPILAGIFIALAPIPLSKQERKQRLKLPGVAILTCGVILLVSYGYASIAYDLHRKSLTTILEVPEKASESRTIVVFLPSKKNRVTVQEWPLQVTGYGLVVDDTIEVSEQNLQKVTTYLADHPKGSVFTYAAHDMLVKGYHALWDVKNGLAWQVKSAETTLIHRLLLLARFRYLPVTQEYIGLLDAYADESQWYAGGKSALMISAGYRHFGRTWKAKHWHRLAKERGADLSSAGFMNDPVMTNGIVRGTLLLNGKPFTRAKVALLGISSQRKTFERYKISDTTFARTLVAVQRPNRTGRFVFDKLGSGKYLLALMTDQDSIPASGSTTVAARNVPGVIKLGLETTRNVGVVDVEVSRR
;
A
#
# COMPACT_ATOMS: atom_id res chain seq x y z
N MET A 1 46.56 6.60 6.52
CA MET A 1 46.19 5.78 5.34
C MET A 1 45.66 4.38 5.69
N LYS A 2 46.47 3.38 6.11
CA LYS A 2 45.95 2.00 6.29
C LYS A 2 44.70 1.88 7.21
N LYS A 3 44.68 2.60 8.35
CA LYS A 3 43.52 2.62 9.28
C LYS A 3 42.28 3.31 8.71
N GLU A 4 42.48 4.39 7.95
CA GLU A 4 41.40 5.17 7.34
C GLU A 4 40.70 4.37 6.25
N THR A 5 41.49 3.70 5.39
CA THR A 5 40.97 2.77 4.39
C THR A 5 40.21 1.62 5.04
N ALA A 6 40.74 1.04 6.13
CA ALA A 6 40.06 -0.02 6.87
C ALA A 6 38.71 0.44 7.44
N PHE A 7 38.61 1.67 7.95
CA PHE A 7 37.34 2.21 8.45
C PHE A 7 36.31 2.45 7.35
N ILE A 8 36.73 2.99 6.20
CA ILE A 8 35.85 3.18 5.04
C ILE A 8 35.29 1.82 4.55
N ILE A 9 36.14 0.80 4.47
CA ILE A 9 35.73 -0.56 4.09
C ILE A 9 34.79 -1.16 5.14
N ALA A 10 35.09 -1.01 6.43
CA ALA A 10 34.21 -1.52 7.49
C ALA A 10 32.82 -0.87 7.43
N MET A 11 32.75 0.43 7.15
CA MET A 11 31.49 1.17 7.00
C MET A 11 30.71 0.77 5.73
N LEU A 12 31.40 0.42 4.64
CA LEU A 12 30.76 -0.19 3.46
C LEU A 12 30.09 -1.52 3.82
N VAL A 13 30.83 -2.42 4.45
CA VAL A 13 30.33 -3.75 4.86
C VAL A 13 29.16 -3.58 5.81
N PHE A 14 29.26 -2.66 6.78
CA PHE A 14 28.18 -2.35 7.71
C PHE A 14 26.92 -1.85 6.98
N GLY A 15 27.06 -0.94 6.02
CA GLY A 15 25.92 -0.44 5.23
C GLY A 15 25.22 -1.54 4.44
N ILE A 16 25.98 -2.46 3.84
CA ILE A 16 25.44 -3.62 3.13
C ILE A 16 24.67 -4.54 4.10
N VAL A 17 25.28 -4.89 5.23
CA VAL A 17 24.65 -5.76 6.25
C VAL A 17 23.37 -5.12 6.79
N ALA A 18 23.41 -3.83 7.13
CA ALA A 18 22.24 -3.10 7.61
C ALA A 18 21.11 -3.07 6.57
N GLY A 19 21.42 -2.89 5.28
CA GLY A 19 20.43 -2.94 4.20
C GLY A 19 19.76 -4.31 4.07
N VAL A 20 20.55 -5.39 4.13
CA VAL A 20 20.01 -6.76 4.13
C VAL A 20 19.12 -7.00 5.35
N SER A 21 19.55 -6.57 6.54
CA SER A 21 18.79 -6.75 7.79
C SER A 21 17.45 -6.01 7.78
N ILE A 22 17.42 -4.76 7.31
CA ILE A 22 16.15 -4.00 7.22
C ILE A 22 15.16 -4.70 6.30
N ILE A 23 15.62 -5.19 5.15
CA ILE A 23 14.75 -5.87 4.18
C ILE A 23 14.28 -7.23 4.70
N ALA A 24 15.14 -7.97 5.42
CA ALA A 24 14.75 -9.20 6.09
C ALA A 24 13.61 -8.98 7.09
N ILE A 25 13.70 -7.91 7.90
CA ILE A 25 12.64 -7.51 8.84
C ILE A 25 11.34 -7.16 8.10
N LEU A 26 11.44 -6.34 7.05
CA LEU A 26 10.28 -5.97 6.24
C LEU A 26 9.60 -7.19 5.62
N MET A 27 10.38 -8.14 5.11
CA MET A 27 9.85 -9.38 4.53
C MET A 27 9.11 -10.23 5.57
N ALA A 28 9.65 -10.35 6.79
CA ALA A 28 8.97 -11.08 7.86
C ALA A 28 7.60 -10.46 8.23
N ILE A 29 7.45 -9.14 8.06
CA ILE A 29 6.20 -8.43 8.29
C ILE A 29 5.28 -8.48 7.05
N ALA A 30 5.85 -8.40 5.86
CA ALA A 30 5.12 -8.08 4.64
C ALA A 30 4.61 -9.30 3.86
N ILE A 31 5.13 -10.52 4.04
CA ILE A 31 4.67 -11.69 3.27
C ILE A 31 3.19 -11.96 3.58
N PRO A 32 2.26 -11.62 2.67
CA PRO A 32 0.85 -11.84 2.90
C PRO A 32 0.59 -13.34 2.74
N ALA A 33 -0.27 -13.91 3.56
CA ALA A 33 -0.81 -15.24 3.32
C ALA A 33 -1.82 -15.19 2.16
N ALA A 34 -1.33 -14.97 0.94
CA ALA A 34 -2.14 -14.84 -0.27
C ALA A 34 -2.39 -16.18 -0.99
N VAL A 35 -1.72 -17.25 -0.54
CA VAL A 35 -1.92 -18.66 -0.98
C VAL A 35 -3.39 -19.12 -1.01
N PRO A 36 -4.31 -18.68 -0.13
CA PRO A 36 -5.71 -19.08 -0.20
C PRO A 36 -6.50 -18.42 -1.36
N TYR A 37 -5.92 -17.43 -2.04
CA TYR A 37 -6.60 -16.59 -3.02
C TYR A 37 -6.24 -16.96 -4.48
N LEU A 38 -6.70 -16.15 -5.44
CA LEU A 38 -6.50 -16.40 -6.88
C LEU A 38 -5.26 -15.62 -7.33
N LEU A 39 -4.23 -16.36 -7.71
CA LEU A 39 -2.94 -15.82 -8.14
C LEU A 39 -2.71 -16.21 -9.59
N SER A 40 -2.00 -15.40 -10.36
CA SER A 40 -1.44 -15.90 -11.61
C SER A 40 -0.40 -16.98 -11.31
N VAL A 41 -0.09 -17.84 -12.28
CA VAL A 41 1.00 -18.84 -12.11
C VAL A 41 2.33 -18.16 -11.78
N ALA A 42 2.61 -16.99 -12.36
CA ALA A 42 3.80 -16.19 -12.07
C ALA A 42 3.80 -15.68 -10.62
N GLU A 43 2.69 -15.12 -10.14
CA GLU A 43 2.59 -14.65 -8.76
C GLU A 43 2.69 -15.78 -7.73
N LYS A 44 2.16 -16.96 -8.05
CA LYS A 44 2.33 -18.14 -7.21
C LYS A 44 3.81 -18.51 -7.11
N ALA A 45 4.52 -18.55 -8.24
CA ALA A 45 5.95 -18.83 -8.27
C ALA A 45 6.75 -17.77 -7.50
N ASP A 46 6.36 -16.50 -7.59
CA ASP A 46 6.95 -15.41 -6.82
C ASP A 46 6.71 -15.56 -5.32
N GLN A 47 5.51 -15.97 -4.90
CA GLN A 47 5.22 -16.27 -3.49
C GLN A 47 6.02 -17.45 -2.97
N GLU A 48 6.16 -18.52 -3.76
CA GLU A 48 6.99 -19.67 -3.38
C GLU A 48 8.47 -19.26 -3.26
N GLN A 49 8.98 -18.41 -4.16
CA GLN A 49 10.34 -17.86 -4.08
C GLN A 49 10.52 -16.93 -2.87
N MET A 50 9.57 -16.05 -2.60
CA MET A 50 9.59 -15.19 -1.42
C MET A 50 9.50 -16.01 -0.13
N ALA A 51 8.66 -17.05 -0.09
CA ALA A 51 8.55 -17.94 1.05
C ALA A 51 9.84 -18.76 1.27
N ALA A 52 10.45 -19.28 0.19
CA ALA A 52 11.73 -19.96 0.27
C ALA A 52 12.84 -19.01 0.77
N PHE A 53 12.92 -17.81 0.21
CA PHE A 53 13.89 -16.80 0.62
C PHE A 53 13.66 -16.33 2.06
N SER A 54 12.42 -16.14 2.46
CA SER A 54 12.04 -15.81 3.85
C SER A 54 12.34 -16.96 4.80
N SER A 55 12.11 -18.21 4.41
CA SER A 55 12.48 -19.37 5.24
C SER A 55 14.00 -19.48 5.43
N MET A 56 14.78 -19.07 4.42
CA MET A 56 16.23 -18.97 4.51
C MET A 56 16.65 -17.83 5.46
N LEU A 57 16.07 -16.63 5.30
CA LEU A 57 16.40 -15.45 6.09
C LEU A 57 15.87 -15.46 7.52
N GLY A 58 14.60 -15.84 7.72
CA GLY A 58 13.91 -15.96 8.99
C GLY A 58 14.09 -17.32 9.66
N SER A 59 15.09 -18.11 9.23
CA SER A 59 15.53 -19.24 10.05
C SER A 59 16.14 -18.67 11.33
N PRO A 60 15.87 -19.26 12.52
CA PRO A 60 16.44 -18.76 13.78
C PRO A 60 17.98 -18.70 13.75
N VAL A 61 18.62 -19.51 12.90
CA VAL A 61 20.06 -19.47 12.66
C VAL A 61 20.45 -18.22 11.87
N MET A 62 19.80 -17.94 10.74
CA MET A 62 20.14 -16.79 9.91
C MET A 62 19.81 -15.46 10.60
N ASP A 63 18.72 -15.37 11.35
CA ASP A 63 18.41 -14.19 12.18
C ASP A 63 19.53 -13.91 13.18
N ARG A 64 20.01 -14.96 13.87
CA ARG A 64 21.16 -14.85 14.79
C ARG A 64 22.43 -14.47 14.03
N VAL A 65 22.68 -15.03 12.85
CA VAL A 65 23.85 -14.70 12.03
C VAL A 65 23.81 -13.24 11.60
N LEU A 66 22.67 -12.74 11.08
CA LEU A 66 22.51 -11.34 10.68
C LEU A 66 22.64 -10.39 11.86
N LEU A 67 22.04 -10.73 13.01
CA LEU A 67 22.18 -9.95 14.24
C LEU A 67 23.63 -9.90 14.71
N VAL A 68 24.30 -11.06 14.80
CA VAL A 68 25.70 -11.16 15.21
C VAL A 68 26.60 -10.41 14.23
N LEU A 69 26.39 -10.55 12.93
CA LEU A 69 27.14 -9.85 11.91
C LEU A 69 26.94 -8.34 12.02
N THR A 70 25.71 -7.88 12.27
CA THR A 70 25.39 -6.46 12.49
C THR A 70 26.09 -5.93 13.74
N ILE A 71 26.05 -6.68 14.85
CA ILE A 71 26.73 -6.30 16.10
C ILE A 71 28.25 -6.25 15.91
N ILE A 72 28.85 -7.29 15.29
CA ILE A 72 30.29 -7.36 15.06
C ILE A 72 30.76 -6.21 14.16
N THR A 73 30.05 -5.96 13.06
CA THR A 73 30.40 -4.88 12.13
C THR A 73 30.20 -3.50 12.78
N ALA A 74 29.12 -3.30 13.55
CA ALA A 74 28.92 -2.06 14.32
C ALA A 74 30.05 -1.84 15.35
N LEU A 75 30.43 -2.88 16.11
CA LEU A 75 31.53 -2.81 17.07
C LEU A 75 32.87 -2.54 16.39
N LEU A 76 33.14 -3.18 15.25
CA LEU A 76 34.34 -2.93 14.45
C LEU A 76 34.38 -1.48 13.96
N CYS A 77 33.28 -0.97 13.41
CA CYS A 77 33.15 0.44 13.01
C CYS A 77 33.36 1.39 14.18
N LEU A 78 32.80 1.08 15.36
CA LEU A 78 32.99 1.88 16.58
C LEU A 78 34.45 1.91 17.01
N VAL A 79 35.13 0.75 17.06
CA VAL A 79 36.55 0.66 17.43
C VAL A 79 37.44 1.42 16.44
N LEU A 80 37.16 1.29 15.14
CA LEU A 80 37.91 2.02 14.11
C LEU A 80 37.65 3.52 14.17
N LEU A 81 36.40 3.95 14.38
CA LEU A 81 36.03 5.35 14.58
C LEU A 81 36.75 5.93 15.80
N LEU A 82 36.74 5.24 16.94
CA LEU A 82 37.49 5.61 18.13
C LEU A 82 38.98 5.79 17.84
N SER A 83 39.58 4.84 17.10
CA SER A 83 41.00 4.91 16.74
C SER A 83 41.36 6.07 15.80
N ILE A 84 40.37 6.60 15.07
CA ILE A 84 40.50 7.75 14.17
C ILE A 84 40.28 9.06 14.93
N VAL A 85 39.27 9.10 15.79
CA VAL A 85 38.91 10.26 16.60
C VAL A 85 39.97 10.54 17.67
N ASN A 86 40.59 9.48 18.20
CA ASN A 86 41.70 9.59 19.14
C ASN A 86 42.62 8.34 19.10
N PRO A 87 43.84 8.46 18.54
CA PRO A 87 44.80 7.35 18.43
C PRO A 87 45.25 6.76 19.78
N HIS A 88 45.16 7.51 20.88
CA HIS A 88 45.61 7.10 22.21
C HIS A 88 44.61 6.16 22.91
N ILE A 89 43.36 6.12 22.46
CA ILE A 89 42.30 5.27 23.02
C ILE A 89 42.70 3.80 23.05
N MET A 90 43.36 3.31 21.99
CA MET A 90 43.78 1.90 21.92
C MET A 90 44.86 1.55 22.95
N LYS A 91 45.68 2.53 23.38
CA LYS A 91 46.64 2.34 24.48
C LYS A 91 45.94 2.31 25.83
N GLY A 92 44.91 3.14 26.02
CA GLY A 92 44.05 3.15 27.21
C GLY A 92 43.27 1.85 27.41
N LEU A 93 42.72 1.28 26.34
CA LEU A 93 42.02 -0.03 26.35
C LEU A 93 42.91 -1.18 26.86
N ARG A 94 44.22 -1.12 26.61
CA ARG A 94 45.19 -2.12 27.09
C ARG A 94 45.38 -2.07 28.61
N ASN A 95 45.11 -0.91 29.22
CA ASN A 95 45.25 -0.66 30.66
C ASN A 95 43.87 -0.52 31.34
N TRP A 96 42.91 -1.39 31.01
CA TRP A 96 41.49 -1.25 31.40
C TRP A 96 41.24 -1.22 32.91
N LYS A 97 42.13 -1.80 33.73
CA LYS A 97 42.05 -1.79 35.21
C LYS A 97 42.39 -0.44 35.84
N SER A 98 42.84 0.54 35.07
CA SER A 98 43.18 1.87 35.56
C SER A 98 41.95 2.78 35.61
N LYS A 99 42.04 3.90 36.35
CA LYS A 99 41.03 4.97 36.32
C LYS A 99 40.77 5.50 34.90
N ALA A 100 41.73 5.39 33.97
CA ALA A 100 41.55 5.74 32.57
C ALA A 100 40.61 4.77 31.82
N GLY A 101 40.56 3.49 32.21
CA GLY A 101 39.68 2.49 31.62
C GLY A 101 38.19 2.74 31.85
N VAL A 102 37.82 3.20 33.05
CA VAL A 102 36.42 3.57 33.38
C VAL A 102 35.96 4.79 32.59
N LYS A 103 36.82 5.80 32.44
CA LYS A 103 36.51 7.01 31.62
C LYS A 103 36.31 6.65 30.15
N LEU A 104 37.17 5.77 29.64
CA LEU A 104 37.08 5.28 28.28
C LEU A 104 35.77 4.50 28.05
N LEU A 105 35.34 3.68 29.02
CA LEU A 105 34.07 2.96 28.95
C LEU A 105 32.87 3.91 28.80
N VAL A 106 32.83 5.03 29.54
CA VAL A 106 31.76 6.03 29.41
C VAL A 106 31.73 6.65 28.01
N VAL A 107 32.90 6.99 27.44
CA VAL A 107 33.00 7.53 26.08
C VAL A 107 32.57 6.51 25.02
N VAL A 108 32.97 5.24 25.18
CA VAL A 108 32.55 4.14 24.30
C VAL A 108 31.03 3.94 24.35
N LEU A 109 30.43 3.94 25.54
CA LEU A 109 28.98 3.80 25.70
C LEU A 109 28.22 4.98 25.11
N ALA A 110 28.73 6.21 25.28
CA ALA A 110 28.12 7.41 24.69
C ALA A 110 28.20 7.39 23.15
N LEU A 111 29.32 6.95 22.57
CA LEU A 111 29.47 6.78 21.13
C LEU A 111 28.59 5.64 20.59
N PHE A 112 28.46 4.55 21.33
CA PHE A 112 27.54 3.47 20.98
C PHE A 112 26.09 3.96 21.00
N GLY A 113 25.68 4.67 22.04
CA GLY A 113 24.36 5.30 22.12
C GLY A 113 24.10 6.25 20.94
N TRP A 114 25.11 7.03 20.54
CA TRP A 114 25.01 7.91 19.38
C TRP A 114 24.96 7.17 18.03
N LEU A 115 25.71 6.07 17.89
CA LEU A 115 25.57 5.20 16.73
C LEU A 115 24.16 4.64 16.62
N VAL A 116 23.52 4.28 17.75
CA VAL A 116 22.09 3.89 17.77
C VAL A 116 21.20 5.06 17.35
N LEU A 117 21.48 6.29 17.79
CA LEU A 117 20.72 7.48 17.39
C LEU A 117 20.81 7.78 15.89
N LEU A 118 21.91 7.42 15.20
CA LEU A 118 22.00 7.51 13.73
C LEU A 118 20.96 6.64 13.00
N PHE A 119 20.39 5.63 13.67
CA PHE A 119 19.32 4.79 13.10
C PHE A 119 17.92 5.38 13.30
N LEU A 120 17.72 6.37 14.16
CA LEU A 120 16.40 6.98 14.36
C LEU A 120 15.83 7.63 13.09
N PRO A 121 16.63 8.38 12.28
CA PRO A 121 16.16 8.87 10.99
C PRO A 121 15.77 7.76 10.03
N LEU A 122 16.40 6.58 10.11
CA LEU A 122 16.05 5.42 9.29
C LEU A 122 14.72 4.78 9.75
N GLY A 123 14.33 4.92 11.02
CA GLY A 123 12.98 4.55 11.46
C GLY A 123 11.86 5.33 10.75
N SER A 124 12.17 6.49 10.16
CA SER A 124 11.23 7.26 9.34
C SER A 124 11.20 6.86 7.86
N LEU A 125 11.98 5.85 7.43
CA LEU A 125 12.00 5.35 6.05
C LEU A 125 10.61 4.95 5.53
N PHE A 126 9.72 4.55 6.45
CA PHE A 126 8.38 4.05 6.15
C PHE A 126 7.25 4.87 6.81
N SER A 127 7.56 6.01 7.42
CA SER A 127 6.54 6.89 8.00
C SER A 127 6.78 8.36 7.69
N SER A 128 5.76 8.99 7.12
CA SER A 128 5.66 10.46 7.03
C SER A 128 5.33 11.03 8.41
N GLY A 129 6.25 10.87 9.37
CA GLY A 129 6.10 11.45 10.70
C GLY A 129 6.03 12.99 10.65
N PRO A 130 5.38 13.63 11.64
CA PRO A 130 5.26 15.08 11.68
C PRO A 130 6.63 15.76 11.67
N GLY A 131 6.74 16.91 10.99
CA GLY A 131 8.01 17.62 10.79
C GLY A 131 8.76 17.97 12.08
N THR A 132 8.04 18.09 13.20
CA THR A 132 8.60 18.33 14.54
C THR A 132 9.55 17.21 15.00
N ALA A 133 9.27 15.94 14.66
CA ALA A 133 10.14 14.82 15.01
C ALA A 133 11.51 14.90 14.31
N ARG A 134 11.54 15.35 13.04
CA ARG A 134 12.77 15.50 12.27
C ARG A 134 13.66 16.63 12.79
N VAL A 135 13.07 17.73 13.25
CA VAL A 135 13.80 18.86 13.85
C VAL A 135 14.47 18.42 15.16
N VAL A 136 13.76 17.70 16.02
CA VAL A 136 14.34 17.16 17.26
C VAL A 136 15.47 16.18 16.96
N GLN A 137 15.28 15.26 16.01
CA GLN A 137 16.32 14.34 15.57
C GLN A 137 17.57 15.07 15.06
N PHE A 138 17.39 16.14 14.27
CA PHE A 138 18.50 16.98 13.81
C PHE A 138 19.30 17.55 14.99
N PHE A 139 18.65 18.22 15.93
CA PHE A 139 19.35 18.82 17.07
C PHE A 139 20.02 17.77 17.96
N VAL A 140 19.35 16.66 18.25
CA VAL A 140 19.92 15.55 19.04
C VAL A 140 21.18 15.01 18.35
N LEU A 141 21.14 14.81 17.04
CA LEU A 141 22.26 14.23 16.30
C LEU A 141 23.42 15.22 16.19
N VAL A 142 23.13 16.49 15.89
CA VAL A 142 24.13 17.56 15.75
C VAL A 142 24.79 17.85 17.09
N LEU A 143 24.01 18.18 18.13
CA LEU A 143 24.52 18.50 19.46
C LEU A 143 25.20 17.29 20.10
N GLY A 144 24.63 16.09 19.93
CA GLY A 144 25.24 14.84 20.37
C GLY A 144 26.61 14.62 19.73
N SER A 145 26.73 14.83 18.42
CA SER A 145 28.02 14.73 17.71
C SER A 145 29.04 15.75 18.20
N GLY A 146 28.61 17.00 18.45
CA GLY A 146 29.44 18.06 19.02
C GLY A 146 30.00 17.69 20.40
N GLY A 147 29.13 17.20 21.30
CA GLY A 147 29.52 16.73 22.62
C GLY A 147 30.45 15.50 22.58
N LEU A 148 30.21 14.58 21.65
CA LEU A 148 31.01 13.37 21.51
C LEU A 148 32.38 13.63 20.90
N TRP A 149 32.48 14.46 19.87
CA TRP A 149 33.78 14.86 19.34
C TRP A 149 34.61 15.56 20.40
N PHE A 150 33.96 16.38 21.24
CA PHE A 150 34.60 17.03 22.38
C PHE A 150 35.09 16.03 23.44
N ALA A 151 34.24 15.07 23.84
CA ALA A 151 34.58 14.08 24.86
C ALA A 151 35.58 13.01 24.38
N ALA A 152 35.46 12.58 23.12
CA ALA A 152 36.26 11.51 22.54
C ALA A 152 37.55 12.00 21.86
N GLY A 153 37.61 13.28 21.46
CA GLY A 153 38.69 13.79 20.63
C GLY A 153 40.02 13.96 21.34
N GLU A 154 41.10 13.72 20.61
CA GLU A 154 42.48 13.93 21.08
C GLU A 154 42.71 15.39 21.47
N THR A 155 42.26 16.34 20.65
CA THR A 155 42.34 17.78 20.94
C THR A 155 41.17 18.32 21.78
N GLY A 156 40.32 17.42 22.28
CA GLY A 156 39.12 17.71 23.07
C GLY A 156 39.38 17.68 24.58
N TRP A 157 38.45 17.09 25.34
CA TRP A 157 38.53 17.00 26.79
C TRP A 157 39.55 15.95 27.26
N ALA A 158 39.60 14.80 26.61
CA ALA A 158 40.24 13.64 27.21
C ALA A 158 41.73 13.44 26.89
N GLY A 159 42.28 14.03 25.82
CA GLY A 159 43.69 13.83 25.47
C GLY A 159 44.08 12.35 25.40
N ASP A 160 44.99 11.91 26.27
CA ASP A 160 45.43 10.51 26.43
C ASP A 160 44.64 9.70 27.48
N TYR A 161 43.59 10.28 28.06
CA TYR A 161 42.73 9.78 29.13
C TYR A 161 43.42 9.61 30.50
N SER A 162 44.63 10.13 30.68
CA SER A 162 45.36 10.06 31.96
C SER A 162 44.70 10.90 33.07
N SER A 163 44.08 12.03 32.73
CA SER A 163 43.37 12.92 33.66
C SER A 163 42.00 13.37 33.11
N TRP A 164 41.18 14.06 33.91
CA TRP A 164 39.95 14.75 33.44
C TRP A 164 40.21 16.25 33.21
N SER A 165 41.47 16.69 33.33
CA SER A 165 41.85 18.08 33.06
C SER A 165 42.08 18.24 31.56
N MET A 166 41.63 19.36 30.99
CA MET A 166 41.97 19.66 29.59
C MET A 166 43.49 19.79 29.45
N PRO A 167 44.10 19.15 28.44
CA PRO A 167 45.49 19.39 28.12
C PRO A 167 45.70 20.85 27.69
N THR A 168 46.87 21.41 27.97
CA THR A 168 47.23 22.80 27.65
C THR A 168 47.15 23.13 26.16
N GLU A 169 47.28 22.13 25.29
CA GLU A 169 47.17 22.26 23.83
C GLU A 169 45.77 22.00 23.28
N ALA A 170 44.77 21.80 24.15
CA ALA A 170 43.39 21.51 23.75
C ALA A 170 42.78 22.63 22.90
N LYS A 171 41.97 22.24 21.92
CA LYS A 171 41.22 23.17 21.05
C LYS A 171 39.73 22.83 21.12
N PRO A 172 39.08 23.07 22.27
CA PRO A 172 37.74 22.59 22.57
C PRO A 172 36.70 23.14 21.59
N LEU A 173 36.76 24.44 21.27
CA LEU A 173 35.84 25.07 20.32
C LEU A 173 35.93 24.44 18.93
N SER A 174 37.14 24.23 18.40
CA SER A 174 37.31 23.62 17.08
C SER A 174 36.81 22.18 17.04
N THR A 175 37.01 21.43 18.13
CA THR A 175 36.58 20.04 18.27
C THR A 175 35.05 19.94 18.29
N ILE A 176 34.38 20.81 19.06
CA ILE A 176 32.92 20.91 19.08
C ILE A 176 32.39 21.28 17.70
N LEU A 177 32.96 22.29 17.04
CA LEU A 177 32.53 22.73 15.71
C LEU A 177 32.68 21.61 14.66
N PHE A 178 33.76 20.83 14.70
CA PHE A 178 33.93 19.67 13.82
C PHE A 178 32.90 18.57 14.11
N GLY A 179 32.57 18.32 15.38
CA GLY A 179 31.51 17.39 15.75
C GLY A 179 30.14 17.84 15.29
N LEU A 180 29.79 19.12 15.50
CA LEU A 180 28.53 19.71 15.01
C LEU A 180 28.43 19.58 13.49
N ALA A 181 29.51 19.87 12.76
CA ALA A 181 29.56 19.73 11.30
C ALA A 181 29.42 18.26 10.86
N ALA A 182 30.12 17.33 11.51
CA ALA A 182 30.00 15.90 11.24
C ALA A 182 28.57 15.40 11.46
N GLY A 183 27.94 15.81 12.55
CA GLY A 183 26.54 15.48 12.85
C GLY A 183 25.56 16.06 11.83
N ALA A 184 25.73 17.34 11.45
CA ALA A 184 24.86 17.98 10.46
C ALA A 184 24.94 17.30 9.09
N VAL A 185 26.16 16.97 8.64
CA VAL A 185 26.38 16.26 7.38
C VAL A 185 25.85 14.82 7.46
N ALA A 186 26.04 14.13 8.59
CA ALA A 186 25.50 12.79 8.79
C ALA A 186 23.97 12.78 8.73
N PHE A 187 23.32 13.72 9.40
CA PHE A 187 21.88 13.90 9.29
C PHE A 187 21.45 14.18 7.85
N ALA A 188 22.12 15.09 7.14
CA ALA A 188 21.77 15.42 5.76
C ALA A 188 21.87 14.21 4.82
N ILE A 189 22.94 13.42 4.91
CA ILE A 189 23.10 12.20 4.11
C ILE A 189 22.00 11.18 4.44
N LEU A 190 21.74 10.93 5.73
CA LEU A 190 20.69 9.98 6.13
C LEU A 190 19.29 10.46 5.77
N ALA A 191 19.03 11.77 5.80
CA ALA A 191 17.77 12.36 5.34
C ALA A 191 17.59 12.19 3.82
N VAL A 192 18.67 12.38 3.03
CA VAL A 192 18.66 12.14 1.58
C VAL A 192 18.45 10.65 1.28
N VAL A 193 19.12 9.75 2.01
CA VAL A 193 18.89 8.30 1.90
C VAL A 193 17.45 7.95 2.23
N SER A 194 16.90 8.52 3.30
CA SER A 194 15.52 8.29 3.72
C SER A 194 14.52 8.74 2.64
N TRP A 195 14.67 9.97 2.16
CA TRP A 195 13.86 10.51 1.07
C TRP A 195 13.99 9.68 -0.22
N THR A 196 15.22 9.34 -0.62
CA THR A 196 15.47 8.54 -1.83
C THR A 196 14.87 7.15 -1.72
N SER A 197 14.99 6.51 -0.56
CA SER A 197 14.42 5.19 -0.30
C SER A 197 12.90 5.22 -0.38
N HIS A 198 12.27 6.27 0.14
CA HIS A 198 10.82 6.45 0.02
C HIS A 198 10.37 6.66 -1.43
N GLN A 199 11.05 7.51 -2.19
CA GLN A 199 10.76 7.74 -3.61
C GLN A 199 10.96 6.46 -4.45
N TYR A 200 12.06 5.75 -4.18
CA TYR A 200 12.35 4.48 -4.82
C TYR A 200 11.35 3.40 -4.44
N PHE A 201 10.87 3.38 -3.19
CA PHE A 201 9.82 2.48 -2.74
C PHE A 201 8.53 2.70 -3.54
N ILE A 202 8.05 3.95 -3.65
CA ILE A 202 6.87 4.30 -4.46
C ILE A 202 7.07 3.87 -5.92
N LEU A 203 8.22 4.19 -6.50
CA LEU A 203 8.52 3.85 -7.89
C LEU A 203 8.52 2.33 -8.12
N VAL A 204 9.09 1.56 -7.19
CA VAL A 204 9.06 0.10 -7.29
C VAL A 204 7.64 -0.42 -7.13
N SER A 205 6.94 -0.05 -6.06
CA SER A 205 5.63 -0.61 -5.74
C SER A 205 4.54 -0.26 -6.73
N GLU A 206 4.55 0.96 -7.29
CA GLU A 206 3.49 1.42 -8.18
C GLU A 206 3.81 1.18 -9.67
N VAL A 207 5.09 0.96 -10.03
CA VAL A 207 5.51 0.91 -11.44
C VAL A 207 6.40 -0.29 -11.75
N LEU A 208 7.58 -0.39 -11.13
CA LEU A 208 8.61 -1.33 -11.58
C LEU A 208 8.33 -2.78 -11.18
N ASP A 209 7.54 -2.98 -10.12
CA ASP A 209 7.08 -4.30 -9.66
C ASP A 209 6.20 -4.97 -10.74
N ARG A 210 5.43 -4.19 -11.51
CA ARG A 210 4.44 -4.64 -12.52
C ARG A 210 3.28 -5.47 -11.96
N SER A 211 3.26 -5.66 -10.65
CA SER A 211 2.16 -6.23 -9.88
C SER A 211 1.57 -5.14 -8.99
N GLY A 212 0.23 -5.10 -8.88
CA GLY A 212 -0.46 -4.23 -7.91
C GLY A 212 -0.40 -4.75 -6.48
N ASP A 213 0.22 -5.92 -6.30
CA ASP A 213 0.55 -6.55 -5.02
C ASP A 213 2.06 -6.84 -4.94
N THR A 214 2.55 -7.30 -3.79
CA THR A 214 3.99 -7.61 -3.61
C THR A 214 4.45 -8.75 -4.53
N SER A 215 5.42 -8.49 -5.42
CA SER A 215 6.11 -9.53 -6.21
C SER A 215 7.54 -9.80 -5.74
N PHE A 216 8.13 -10.88 -6.27
CA PHE A 216 9.53 -11.19 -5.98
C PHE A 216 10.49 -10.23 -6.72
N LEU A 217 10.09 -9.71 -7.89
CA LEU A 217 10.86 -8.69 -8.60
C LEU A 217 10.90 -7.39 -7.79
N GLY A 218 9.73 -6.91 -7.34
CA GLY A 218 9.63 -5.72 -6.49
C GLY A 218 10.49 -5.87 -5.24
N PHE A 219 10.41 -7.02 -4.58
CA PHE A 219 11.27 -7.35 -3.45
C PHE A 219 12.77 -7.25 -3.77
N LYS A 220 13.24 -7.87 -4.87
CA LYS A 220 14.65 -7.78 -5.28
C LYS A 220 15.09 -6.34 -5.54
N LEU A 221 14.26 -5.57 -6.24
CA LEU A 221 14.55 -4.18 -6.53
C LEU A 221 14.70 -3.36 -5.25
N LEU A 222 13.80 -3.54 -4.28
CA LEU A 222 13.88 -2.90 -2.96
C LEU A 222 15.14 -3.33 -2.18
N LEU A 223 15.45 -4.64 -2.18
CA LEU A 223 16.64 -5.18 -1.53
C LEU A 223 17.92 -4.56 -2.09
N TYR A 224 18.10 -4.61 -3.41
CA TYR A 224 19.29 -4.07 -4.05
C TYR A 224 19.37 -2.56 -3.91
N GLY A 225 18.24 -1.85 -4.04
CA GLY A 225 18.18 -0.42 -3.86
C GLY A 225 18.66 0.00 -2.46
N LEU A 226 18.13 -0.63 -1.41
CA LEU A 226 18.50 -0.28 -0.03
C LEU A 226 19.96 -0.63 0.30
N VAL A 227 20.42 -1.81 -0.14
CA VAL A 227 21.82 -2.24 0.04
C VAL A 227 22.79 -1.28 -0.66
N ILE A 228 22.47 -0.83 -1.88
CA ILE A 228 23.29 0.13 -2.61
C ILE A 228 23.27 1.50 -1.92
N MET A 229 22.08 2.00 -1.54
CA MET A 229 21.94 3.31 -0.89
C MET A 229 22.72 3.38 0.41
N LEU A 230 22.59 2.38 1.29
CA LEU A 230 23.33 2.34 2.56
C LEU A 230 24.81 2.01 2.35
N GLY A 231 25.12 1.07 1.45
CA GLY A 231 26.50 0.72 1.08
C GLY A 231 27.29 1.91 0.53
N ILE A 232 26.65 2.86 -0.14
CA ILE A 232 27.30 4.11 -0.59
C ILE A 232 27.34 5.17 0.53
N ALA A 233 26.25 5.33 1.28
CA ALA A 233 26.14 6.37 2.29
C ALA A 233 27.16 6.21 3.44
N PHE A 234 27.32 5.01 3.99
CA PHE A 234 28.18 4.79 5.15
C PHE A 234 29.69 5.04 4.87
N PRO A 235 30.27 4.65 3.73
CA PRO A 235 31.63 5.04 3.33
C PRO A 235 31.82 6.55 3.16
N ILE A 236 30.83 7.25 2.62
CA ILE A 236 30.86 8.71 2.50
C ILE A 236 30.92 9.34 3.90
N LEU A 237 30.07 8.87 4.83
CA LEU A 237 30.11 9.28 6.24
C LEU A 237 31.46 9.01 6.88
N ALA A 238 32.03 7.83 6.64
CA ALA A 238 33.34 7.45 7.15
C ALA A 238 34.44 8.43 6.69
N GLY A 239 34.46 8.77 5.39
CA GLY A 239 35.39 9.75 4.82
C GLY A 239 35.24 11.14 5.44
N ILE A 240 34.00 11.57 5.72
CA ILE A 240 33.72 12.86 6.38
C ILE A 240 34.20 12.83 7.84
N PHE A 241 33.93 11.75 8.58
CA PHE A 241 34.41 11.60 9.96
C PHE A 241 35.93 11.58 10.04
N ILE A 242 36.62 10.95 9.08
CA ILE A 242 38.08 10.99 8.98
C ILE A 242 38.60 12.42 8.73
N ALA A 243 37.93 13.19 7.87
CA ALA A 243 38.34 14.54 7.54
C ALA A 243 38.07 15.55 8.66
N LEU A 244 36.98 15.33 9.41
CA LEU A 244 36.55 16.13 10.57
C LEU A 244 37.02 15.53 11.89
N ALA A 245 37.94 14.57 11.87
CA ALA A 245 38.48 13.98 13.10
C ALA A 245 39.17 15.05 13.96
N PRO A 246 38.95 15.06 15.29
CA PRO A 246 39.50 16.05 16.22
C PRO A 246 40.93 15.71 16.62
N ILE A 247 41.79 15.59 15.61
CA ILE A 247 43.22 15.32 15.69
C ILE A 247 44.01 16.50 15.09
N PRO A 248 45.30 16.70 15.46
CA PRO A 248 46.10 17.81 14.96
C PRO A 248 46.47 17.61 13.48
N LEU A 249 45.59 18.04 12.58
CA LEU A 249 45.80 18.06 11.13
C LEU A 249 45.84 19.50 10.61
N SER A 250 46.70 19.74 9.61
CA SER A 250 46.74 21.00 8.88
C SER A 250 45.46 21.22 8.05
N LYS A 251 45.15 22.48 7.74
CA LYS A 251 44.00 22.84 6.87
C LYS A 251 44.09 22.16 5.49
N GLN A 252 45.30 22.02 4.96
CA GLN A 252 45.55 21.42 3.65
C GLN A 252 45.28 19.90 3.65
N GLU A 253 45.72 19.18 4.69
CA GLU A 253 45.45 17.75 4.83
C GLU A 253 43.95 17.46 4.99
N ARG A 254 43.24 18.29 5.78
CA ARG A 254 41.77 18.18 5.91
C ARG A 254 41.07 18.39 4.58
N LYS A 255 41.48 19.39 3.80
CA LYS A 255 40.96 19.64 2.45
C LYS A 255 41.23 18.46 1.52
N GLN A 256 42.42 17.85 1.57
CA GLN A 256 42.74 16.67 0.77
C GLN A 256 41.87 15.47 1.15
N ARG A 257 41.63 15.23 2.44
CA ARG A 257 40.75 14.16 2.95
C ARG A 257 39.29 14.36 2.57
N LEU A 258 38.82 15.61 2.46
CA LEU A 258 37.46 15.93 2.00
C LEU A 258 37.24 15.71 0.50
N LYS A 259 38.29 15.62 -0.34
CA LYS A 259 38.13 15.49 -1.79
C LYS A 259 37.36 14.23 -2.17
N LEU A 260 37.73 13.08 -1.61
CA LEU A 260 37.10 11.80 -1.95
C LEU A 260 35.61 11.75 -1.57
N PRO A 261 35.20 12.01 -0.31
CA PRO A 261 33.77 12.03 0.03
C PRO A 261 33.03 13.16 -0.69
N GLY A 262 33.67 14.30 -0.95
CA GLY A 262 33.07 15.39 -1.74
C GLY A 262 32.76 14.99 -3.18
N VAL A 263 33.71 14.33 -3.87
CA VAL A 263 33.49 13.77 -5.22
C VAL A 263 32.41 12.70 -5.20
N ALA A 264 32.40 11.82 -4.20
CA ALA A 264 31.37 10.80 -4.04
C ALA A 264 29.97 11.40 -3.85
N ILE A 265 29.82 12.42 -2.98
CA ILE A 265 28.56 13.14 -2.78
C ILE A 265 28.10 13.80 -4.07
N LEU A 266 29.00 14.49 -4.78
CA LEU A 266 28.66 15.14 -6.05
C LEU A 266 28.19 14.12 -7.09
N THR A 267 28.92 13.01 -7.24
CA THR A 267 28.60 11.94 -8.18
C THR A 267 27.25 11.31 -7.86
N CYS A 268 27.01 10.98 -6.59
CA CYS A 268 25.73 10.42 -6.15
C CYS A 268 24.59 11.43 -6.32
N GLY A 269 24.84 12.71 -6.05
CA GLY A 269 23.88 13.79 -6.27
C GLY A 269 23.47 13.91 -7.73
N VAL A 270 24.43 13.84 -8.67
CA VAL A 270 24.14 13.86 -10.12
C VAL A 270 23.33 12.63 -10.52
N ILE A 271 23.73 11.42 -10.10
CA ILE A 271 23.01 10.18 -10.39
C ILE A 271 21.57 10.26 -9.86
N LEU A 272 21.39 10.72 -8.61
CA LEU A 272 20.09 10.88 -7.99
C LEU A 272 19.22 11.88 -8.73
N LEU A 273 19.75 13.06 -9.09
CA LEU A 273 19.02 14.09 -9.83
C LEU A 273 18.60 13.61 -11.21
N VAL A 274 19.48 12.93 -11.95
CA VAL A 274 19.17 12.38 -13.28
C VAL A 274 18.12 11.28 -13.17
N SER A 275 18.30 10.33 -12.24
CA SER A 275 17.38 9.20 -12.06
C SER A 275 16.00 9.66 -11.59
N TYR A 276 15.96 10.58 -10.62
CA TYR A 276 14.72 11.18 -10.14
C TYR A 276 14.05 12.04 -11.21
N GLY A 277 14.82 12.83 -11.97
CA GLY A 277 14.29 13.62 -13.08
C GLY A 277 13.66 12.75 -14.17
N TYR A 278 14.33 11.66 -14.54
CA TYR A 278 13.76 10.67 -15.47
C TYR A 278 12.49 10.03 -14.90
N ALA A 279 12.51 9.54 -13.66
CA ALA A 279 11.34 8.92 -13.04
C ALA A 279 10.17 9.90 -12.85
N SER A 280 10.48 11.17 -12.58
CA SER A 280 9.50 12.24 -12.44
C SER A 280 8.75 12.54 -13.73
N ILE A 281 9.42 12.43 -14.88
CA ILE A 281 8.85 12.68 -16.21
C ILE A 281 8.18 11.41 -16.75
N ALA A 282 8.85 10.27 -16.63
CA ALA A 282 8.40 9.02 -17.24
C ALA A 282 7.24 8.37 -16.47
N TYR A 283 7.14 8.61 -15.16
CA TYR A 283 6.23 7.89 -14.27
C TYR A 283 5.44 8.79 -13.31
N ASP A 284 5.48 10.11 -13.50
CA ASP A 284 4.79 11.10 -12.65
C ASP A 284 5.21 11.13 -11.17
N LEU A 285 6.41 10.64 -10.82
CA LEU A 285 6.85 10.49 -9.42
C LEU A 285 6.80 11.79 -8.59
N HIS A 286 6.99 12.95 -9.21
CA HIS A 286 6.96 14.25 -8.54
C HIS A 286 5.56 14.84 -8.35
N ARG A 287 4.55 14.26 -8.99
CA ARG A 287 3.18 14.78 -8.97
C ARG A 287 2.51 14.37 -7.67
N LYS A 288 1.73 15.28 -7.09
CA LYS A 288 1.08 15.05 -5.80
C LYS A 288 -0.22 14.25 -5.91
N SER A 289 -0.96 14.43 -7.00
CA SER A 289 -2.25 13.80 -7.22
C SER A 289 -2.54 13.64 -8.71
N LEU A 290 -3.31 12.61 -9.04
CA LEU A 290 -3.90 12.38 -10.35
C LEU A 290 -4.92 13.47 -10.70
N THR A 291 -5.66 13.99 -9.72
CA THR A 291 -6.63 15.10 -9.91
C THR A 291 -5.98 16.35 -10.49
N THR A 292 -4.77 16.68 -10.02
CA THR A 292 -3.99 17.81 -10.52
C THR A 292 -3.50 17.57 -11.96
N ILE A 293 -3.14 16.33 -12.30
CA ILE A 293 -2.69 15.97 -13.65
C ILE A 293 -3.84 16.04 -14.65
N LEU A 294 -5.02 15.54 -14.27
CA LEU A 294 -6.19 15.44 -15.13
C LEU A 294 -7.02 16.72 -15.20
N GLU A 295 -6.72 17.69 -14.34
CA GLU A 295 -7.54 18.89 -14.14
C GLU A 295 -9.00 18.52 -13.88
N VAL A 296 -9.23 17.65 -12.89
CA VAL A 296 -10.57 17.22 -12.47
C VAL A 296 -10.83 17.61 -11.02
N PRO A 297 -12.07 17.99 -10.66
CA PRO A 297 -12.41 18.30 -9.28
C PRO A 297 -12.26 17.08 -8.37
N GLU A 298 -11.72 17.29 -7.18
CA GLU A 298 -11.70 16.26 -6.12
C GLU A 298 -13.07 16.09 -5.47
N LYS A 299 -13.77 17.21 -5.26
CA LYS A 299 -15.09 17.25 -4.61
C LYS A 299 -16.17 17.21 -5.67
N ALA A 300 -17.18 16.38 -5.44
CA ALA A 300 -18.33 16.35 -6.34
C ALA A 300 -19.11 17.66 -6.29
N SER A 301 -19.47 18.14 -7.48
CA SER A 301 -20.35 19.29 -7.68
C SER A 301 -21.82 18.91 -7.53
N GLU A 302 -22.15 17.64 -7.81
CA GLU A 302 -23.48 17.09 -7.71
C GLU A 302 -23.51 15.84 -6.83
N SER A 303 -24.66 15.59 -6.21
CA SER A 303 -24.95 14.32 -5.56
C SER A 303 -26.26 13.75 -6.07
N ARG A 304 -26.44 12.44 -5.89
CA ARG A 304 -27.67 11.72 -6.25
C ARG A 304 -28.32 11.20 -4.97
N THR A 305 -29.58 10.82 -5.08
CA THR A 305 -30.30 10.14 -4.02
C THR A 305 -30.45 8.68 -4.36
N ILE A 306 -30.02 7.81 -3.46
CA ILE A 306 -30.29 6.38 -3.53
C ILE A 306 -31.41 6.04 -2.56
N VAL A 307 -32.42 5.33 -3.04
CA VAL A 307 -33.46 4.71 -2.20
C VAL A 307 -33.32 3.20 -2.28
N VAL A 308 -33.03 2.56 -1.14
CA VAL A 308 -32.95 1.11 -1.01
C VAL A 308 -34.26 0.60 -0.42
N PHE A 309 -34.88 -0.37 -1.09
CA PHE A 309 -36.12 -1.00 -0.67
C PHE A 309 -35.81 -2.16 0.29
N LEU A 310 -36.29 -2.04 1.54
CA LEU A 310 -35.95 -2.96 2.63
C LEU A 310 -37.14 -3.85 3.03
N PRO A 311 -36.87 -5.06 3.56
CA PRO A 311 -37.92 -5.96 4.06
C PRO A 311 -38.51 -5.53 5.42
N SER A 312 -38.04 -4.44 6.04
CA SER A 312 -38.45 -4.05 7.39
C SER A 312 -39.86 -3.45 7.40
N LYS A 313 -40.68 -3.86 8.37
CA LYS A 313 -42.01 -3.28 8.60
C LYS A 313 -41.94 -1.83 9.08
N LYS A 314 -40.90 -1.48 9.85
CA LYS A 314 -40.71 -0.13 10.43
C LYS A 314 -40.03 0.82 9.44
N ASN A 315 -38.97 0.35 8.76
CA ASN A 315 -38.19 1.13 7.80
C ASN A 315 -38.22 0.44 6.43
N ARG A 316 -39.26 0.69 5.65
CA ARG A 316 -39.43 0.07 4.32
C ARG A 316 -38.46 0.63 3.27
N VAL A 317 -37.91 1.81 3.51
CA VAL A 317 -36.92 2.46 2.65
C VAL A 317 -35.75 2.99 3.46
N THR A 318 -34.55 2.94 2.88
CA THR A 318 -33.42 3.75 3.32
C THR A 318 -33.09 4.73 2.21
N VAL A 319 -33.13 6.02 2.53
CA VAL A 319 -32.72 7.09 1.64
C VAL A 319 -31.32 7.51 2.05
N GLN A 320 -30.41 7.63 1.08
CA GLN A 320 -29.07 8.13 1.33
C GLN A 320 -28.63 9.06 0.20
N GLU A 321 -27.85 10.06 0.57
CA GLU A 321 -27.09 10.86 -0.38
C GLU A 321 -25.95 10.01 -0.97
N TRP A 322 -25.70 10.21 -2.25
CA TRP A 322 -24.68 9.54 -3.03
C TRP A 322 -23.80 10.61 -3.68
N PRO A 323 -22.67 10.98 -3.05
CA PRO A 323 -21.92 12.18 -3.39
C PRO A 323 -21.09 12.06 -4.68
N LEU A 324 -21.43 11.19 -5.64
CA LEU A 324 -20.74 10.97 -6.94
C LEU A 324 -19.23 11.26 -6.88
N GLN A 325 -18.55 10.64 -5.92
CA GLN A 325 -17.14 10.83 -5.62
C GLN A 325 -16.56 9.46 -5.27
N VAL A 326 -15.36 9.17 -5.75
CA VAL A 326 -14.67 7.91 -5.43
C VAL A 326 -13.20 8.14 -5.18
N THR A 327 -12.66 7.40 -4.20
CA THR A 327 -11.22 7.32 -3.96
C THR A 327 -10.69 6.05 -4.63
N GLY A 328 -9.73 6.21 -5.52
CA GLY A 328 -8.92 5.13 -6.08
C GLY A 328 -7.73 4.85 -5.17
N TYR A 329 -7.44 3.57 -4.93
CA TYR A 329 -6.32 3.14 -4.08
C TYR A 329 -5.23 2.43 -4.90
N GLY A 330 -4.02 2.94 -4.84
CA GLY A 330 -2.78 2.21 -5.10
C GLY A 330 -2.24 1.56 -3.82
N LEU A 331 -0.99 1.09 -3.84
CA LEU A 331 -0.35 0.52 -2.65
C LEU A 331 0.07 1.63 -1.66
N VAL A 332 0.53 2.76 -2.19
CA VAL A 332 1.07 3.89 -1.44
C VAL A 332 0.37 5.21 -1.79
N VAL A 333 -0.21 5.29 -2.99
CA VAL A 333 -0.87 6.51 -3.49
C VAL A 333 -2.38 6.33 -3.52
N ASP A 334 -3.11 7.24 -2.89
CA ASP A 334 -4.56 7.34 -2.99
C ASP A 334 -4.96 8.68 -3.61
N ASP A 335 -6.08 8.69 -4.35
CA ASP A 335 -6.61 9.93 -4.88
C ASP A 335 -8.12 9.88 -5.07
N THR A 336 -8.78 11.03 -4.96
CA THR A 336 -10.23 11.16 -4.99
C THR A 336 -10.68 12.07 -6.12
N ILE A 337 -11.61 11.59 -6.95
CA ILE A 337 -12.20 12.38 -8.03
C ILE A 337 -13.70 12.52 -7.87
N GLU A 338 -14.23 13.62 -8.41
CA GLU A 338 -15.62 13.70 -8.84
C GLU A 338 -15.89 12.71 -9.98
N VAL A 339 -16.97 11.95 -9.83
CA VAL A 339 -17.41 10.94 -10.77
C VAL A 339 -18.38 11.55 -11.79
N SER A 340 -17.90 11.67 -13.02
CA SER A 340 -18.69 11.92 -14.23
C SER A 340 -18.15 11.07 -15.38
N GLU A 341 -18.96 10.82 -16.41
CA GLU A 341 -18.49 10.07 -17.59
C GLU A 341 -17.27 10.76 -18.24
N GLN A 342 -17.27 12.10 -18.27
CA GLN A 342 -16.15 12.90 -18.79
C GLN A 342 -14.87 12.74 -17.95
N ASN A 343 -14.98 12.79 -16.62
CA ASN A 343 -13.82 12.63 -15.74
C ASN A 343 -13.25 11.20 -15.82
N LEU A 344 -14.10 10.18 -15.88
CA LEU A 344 -13.65 8.79 -16.07
C LEU A 344 -13.00 8.58 -17.45
N GLN A 345 -13.46 9.28 -18.48
CA GLN A 345 -12.80 9.25 -19.79
C GLN A 345 -11.41 9.88 -19.72
N LYS A 346 -11.21 10.98 -18.98
CA LYS A 346 -9.87 11.55 -18.74
C LYS A 346 -8.93 10.56 -18.05
N VAL A 347 -9.41 9.83 -17.03
CA VAL A 347 -8.63 8.77 -16.37
C VAL A 347 -8.29 7.64 -17.34
N THR A 348 -9.23 7.26 -18.21
CA THR A 348 -9.01 6.24 -19.25
C THR A 348 -7.93 6.68 -20.25
N THR A 349 -8.00 7.91 -20.74
CA THR A 349 -7.00 8.48 -21.66
C THR A 349 -5.63 8.53 -20.99
N TYR A 350 -5.56 8.94 -19.72
CA TYR A 350 -4.31 8.94 -18.97
C TYR A 350 -3.63 7.57 -18.90
N LEU A 351 -4.39 6.51 -18.61
CA LEU A 351 -3.85 5.14 -18.64
C LEU A 351 -3.37 4.72 -20.04
N ALA A 352 -4.05 5.19 -21.10
CA ALA A 352 -3.63 4.90 -22.47
C ALA A 352 -2.34 5.64 -22.86
N ASP A 353 -2.16 6.87 -22.38
CA ASP A 353 -0.97 7.69 -22.60
C ASP A 353 0.26 7.20 -21.80
N HIS A 354 0.04 6.35 -20.78
CA HIS A 354 1.08 5.76 -19.93
C HIS A 354 1.15 4.23 -20.03
N PRO A 355 1.47 3.65 -21.21
CA PRO A 355 1.49 2.20 -21.41
C PRO A 355 2.60 1.48 -20.61
N LYS A 356 3.62 2.22 -20.18
CA LYS A 356 4.70 1.71 -19.30
C LYS A 356 4.36 1.80 -17.81
N GLY A 357 3.18 2.31 -17.47
CA GLY A 357 2.75 2.61 -16.11
C GLY A 357 3.17 4.00 -15.63
N SER A 358 2.62 4.36 -14.49
CA SER A 358 2.86 5.58 -13.71
C SER A 358 2.56 5.30 -12.24
N VAL A 359 2.99 6.17 -11.34
CA VAL A 359 2.70 6.01 -9.90
C VAL A 359 1.20 6.04 -9.55
N PHE A 360 0.34 6.44 -10.50
CA PHE A 360 -1.11 6.48 -10.35
C PHE A 360 -1.83 5.33 -11.07
N THR A 361 -1.12 4.38 -11.68
CA THR A 361 -1.73 3.34 -12.52
C THR A 361 -2.75 2.50 -11.76
N TYR A 362 -2.40 1.98 -10.58
CA TYR A 362 -3.31 1.16 -9.79
C TYR A 362 -4.48 1.96 -9.22
N ALA A 363 -4.21 3.16 -8.71
CA ALA A 363 -5.25 4.07 -8.24
C ALA A 363 -6.25 4.43 -9.35
N ALA A 364 -5.78 4.74 -10.56
CA ALA A 364 -6.60 5.04 -11.73
C ALA A 364 -7.47 3.83 -12.15
N HIS A 365 -6.89 2.62 -12.14
CA HIS A 365 -7.62 1.39 -12.40
C HIS A 365 -8.75 1.15 -11.40
N ASP A 366 -8.48 1.27 -10.09
CA ASP A 366 -9.49 1.12 -9.04
C ASP A 366 -10.54 2.23 -9.10
N MET A 367 -10.12 3.45 -9.41
CA MET A 367 -10.99 4.62 -9.62
C MET A 367 -11.96 4.42 -10.78
N LEU A 368 -11.52 3.84 -11.90
CA LEU A 368 -12.40 3.50 -13.02
C LEU A 368 -13.43 2.44 -12.64
N VAL A 369 -12.99 1.38 -11.95
CA VAL A 369 -13.90 0.34 -11.43
C VAL A 369 -14.95 0.98 -10.53
N LYS A 370 -14.54 1.70 -9.49
CA LYS A 370 -15.47 2.33 -8.54
C LYS A 370 -16.32 3.41 -9.18
N GLY A 371 -15.75 4.23 -10.06
CA GLY A 371 -16.41 5.34 -10.72
C GLY A 371 -17.56 4.90 -11.61
N TYR A 372 -17.33 3.92 -12.50
CA TYR A 372 -18.42 3.38 -13.32
C TYR A 372 -19.49 2.69 -12.48
N HIS A 373 -19.11 2.00 -11.40
CA HIS A 373 -20.09 1.47 -10.45
C HIS A 373 -20.86 2.58 -9.74
N ALA A 374 -20.22 3.67 -9.32
CA ALA A 374 -20.88 4.81 -8.70
C ALA A 374 -21.89 5.49 -9.65
N LEU A 375 -21.63 5.48 -10.96
CA LEU A 375 -22.58 5.88 -12.02
C LEU A 375 -23.66 4.85 -12.33
N TRP A 376 -23.61 3.67 -11.72
CA TRP A 376 -24.47 2.51 -12.01
C TRP A 376 -24.32 2.04 -13.48
N ASP A 377 -23.12 2.18 -14.05
CA ASP A 377 -22.74 1.61 -15.34
C ASP A 377 -22.05 0.26 -15.12
N VAL A 378 -22.89 -0.78 -15.02
CA VAL A 378 -22.42 -2.15 -14.72
C VAL A 378 -21.49 -2.68 -15.81
N LYS A 379 -21.75 -2.35 -17.08
CA LYS A 379 -21.00 -2.90 -18.21
C LYS A 379 -19.56 -2.39 -18.20
N ASN A 380 -19.39 -1.06 -18.15
CA ASN A 380 -18.05 -0.46 -18.13
C ASN A 380 -17.34 -0.73 -16.79
N GLY A 381 -18.08 -0.70 -15.68
CA GLY A 381 -17.53 -1.05 -14.37
C GLY A 381 -16.99 -2.48 -14.30
N LEU A 382 -17.70 -3.45 -14.91
CA LEU A 382 -17.23 -4.83 -14.99
C LEU A 382 -16.04 -4.99 -15.95
N ALA A 383 -16.07 -4.33 -17.12
CA ALA A 383 -14.95 -4.39 -18.06
C ALA A 383 -13.64 -3.88 -17.42
N TRP A 384 -13.70 -2.75 -16.71
CA TRP A 384 -12.57 -2.26 -15.93
C TRP A 384 -12.22 -3.17 -14.77
N GLN A 385 -13.21 -3.79 -14.12
CA GLN A 385 -12.92 -4.74 -13.03
C GLN A 385 -12.16 -5.96 -13.52
N VAL A 386 -12.47 -6.47 -14.73
CA VAL A 386 -11.73 -7.56 -15.38
C VAL A 386 -10.31 -7.11 -15.67
N LYS A 387 -10.13 -5.94 -16.30
CA LYS A 387 -8.80 -5.40 -16.61
C LYS A 387 -7.94 -5.20 -15.35
N SER A 388 -8.51 -4.59 -14.31
CA SER A 388 -7.79 -4.38 -13.04
C SER A 388 -7.55 -5.69 -12.27
N ALA A 389 -8.38 -6.71 -12.47
CA ALA A 389 -8.16 -8.04 -11.92
C ALA A 389 -7.02 -8.81 -12.62
N GLU A 390 -6.45 -8.32 -13.72
CA GLU A 390 -5.22 -8.91 -14.26
C GLU A 390 -4.03 -8.61 -13.35
N THR A 391 -3.98 -7.41 -12.77
CA THR A 391 -2.81 -6.92 -12.01
C THR A 391 -3.02 -6.81 -10.51
N THR A 392 -4.27 -6.81 -10.00
CA THR A 392 -4.54 -6.67 -8.56
C THR A 392 -5.41 -7.78 -7.98
N LEU A 393 -4.97 -8.33 -6.85
CA LEU A 393 -5.63 -9.40 -6.12
C LEU A 393 -6.99 -8.98 -5.59
N ILE A 394 -7.12 -7.74 -5.11
CA ILE A 394 -8.39 -7.25 -4.56
C ILE A 394 -9.49 -7.25 -5.62
N HIS A 395 -9.20 -6.84 -6.86
CA HIS A 395 -10.19 -6.85 -7.93
C HIS A 395 -10.54 -8.26 -8.39
N ARG A 396 -9.57 -9.20 -8.40
CA ARG A 396 -9.86 -10.63 -8.61
C ARG A 396 -10.81 -11.18 -7.57
N LEU A 397 -10.56 -10.89 -6.28
CA LEU A 397 -11.41 -11.35 -5.19
C LEU A 397 -12.82 -10.75 -5.26
N LEU A 398 -12.93 -9.46 -5.58
CA LEU A 398 -14.22 -8.81 -5.78
C LEU A 398 -14.97 -9.42 -6.97
N LEU A 399 -14.28 -9.72 -8.07
CA LEU A 399 -14.87 -10.32 -9.28
C LEU A 399 -15.33 -11.75 -9.02
N LEU A 400 -14.47 -12.58 -8.40
CA LEU A 400 -14.82 -13.94 -7.99
C LEU A 400 -16.03 -13.97 -7.05
N ALA A 401 -16.06 -13.07 -6.07
CA ALA A 401 -17.18 -12.95 -5.15
C ALA A 401 -18.48 -12.44 -5.81
N ARG A 402 -18.39 -11.84 -7.00
CA ARG A 402 -19.51 -11.29 -7.77
C ARG A 402 -20.14 -12.31 -8.72
N PHE A 403 -19.39 -13.30 -9.23
CA PHE A 403 -19.93 -14.31 -10.16
C PHE A 403 -21.20 -15.01 -9.66
N ARG A 404 -21.34 -15.19 -8.35
CA ARG A 404 -22.55 -15.75 -7.72
C ARG A 404 -23.82 -14.87 -7.81
N TYR A 405 -23.71 -13.68 -8.39
CA TYR A 405 -24.80 -12.73 -8.54
C TYR A 405 -24.94 -12.18 -9.95
N LEU A 406 -23.93 -12.31 -10.81
CA LEU A 406 -24.00 -11.82 -12.18
C LEU A 406 -25.16 -12.47 -12.95
N PRO A 407 -25.74 -11.81 -13.95
CA PRO A 407 -26.68 -12.45 -14.87
C PRO A 407 -26.09 -13.75 -15.45
N VAL A 408 -26.92 -14.74 -15.77
CA VAL A 408 -26.48 -16.02 -16.33
C VAL A 408 -26.42 -15.90 -17.85
N THR A 409 -25.26 -15.47 -18.34
CA THR A 409 -24.96 -15.29 -19.77
C THR A 409 -23.75 -16.14 -20.17
N GLN A 410 -23.60 -16.46 -21.45
CA GLN A 410 -22.40 -17.17 -21.93
C GLN A 410 -21.13 -16.34 -21.76
N GLU A 411 -21.23 -15.01 -21.88
CA GLU A 411 -20.13 -14.08 -21.64
C GLU A 411 -19.52 -14.24 -20.24
N TYR A 412 -20.36 -14.22 -19.19
CA TYR A 412 -19.86 -14.35 -17.81
C TYR A 412 -19.46 -15.77 -17.42
N ILE A 413 -20.04 -16.78 -18.08
CA ILE A 413 -19.56 -18.16 -17.96
C ILE A 413 -18.15 -18.28 -18.57
N GLY A 414 -17.95 -17.73 -19.76
CA GLY A 414 -16.64 -17.70 -20.43
C GLY A 414 -15.59 -16.95 -19.61
N LEU A 415 -15.99 -15.84 -18.97
CA LEU A 415 -15.11 -15.11 -18.06
C LEU A 415 -14.73 -15.95 -16.83
N LEU A 416 -15.69 -16.63 -16.19
CA LEU A 416 -15.37 -17.54 -15.08
C LEU A 416 -14.49 -18.72 -15.51
N ASP A 417 -14.73 -19.25 -16.71
CA ASP A 417 -13.89 -20.30 -17.32
C ASP A 417 -12.44 -19.82 -17.49
N ALA A 418 -12.21 -18.56 -17.91
CA ALA A 418 -10.87 -17.98 -18.00
C ALA A 418 -10.16 -17.87 -16.64
N TYR A 419 -10.87 -17.50 -15.57
CA TYR A 419 -10.29 -17.45 -14.20
C TYR A 419 -10.17 -18.82 -13.53
N ALA A 420 -10.81 -19.85 -14.10
CA ALA A 420 -10.69 -21.23 -13.67
C ALA A 420 -9.65 -22.00 -14.51
N ASP A 421 -8.99 -21.37 -15.47
CA ASP A 421 -7.92 -22.00 -16.24
C ASP A 421 -6.65 -22.11 -15.39
N GLU A 422 -6.35 -23.33 -14.94
CA GLU A 422 -5.19 -23.60 -14.09
C GLU A 422 -3.83 -23.43 -14.79
N SER A 423 -3.82 -23.28 -16.13
CA SER A 423 -2.61 -22.93 -16.88
C SER A 423 -2.24 -21.45 -16.72
N GLN A 424 -3.21 -20.59 -16.42
CA GLN A 424 -3.03 -19.15 -16.23
C GLN A 424 -3.08 -18.77 -14.74
N TRP A 425 -3.91 -19.48 -13.96
CA TRP A 425 -4.23 -19.13 -12.58
C TRP A 425 -4.00 -20.27 -11.61
N TYR A 426 -3.55 -19.94 -10.42
CA TYR A 426 -3.63 -20.79 -9.25
C TYR A 426 -4.75 -20.32 -8.32
N ALA A 427 -5.77 -21.14 -8.16
CA ALA A 427 -6.88 -20.87 -7.27
C ALA A 427 -6.70 -21.55 -5.90
N GLY A 428 -6.20 -20.82 -4.91
CA GLY A 428 -6.15 -21.29 -3.52
C GLY A 428 -7.53 -21.68 -2.98
N GLY A 429 -7.56 -22.32 -1.79
CA GLY A 429 -8.79 -22.90 -1.24
C GLY A 429 -10.00 -21.96 -1.18
N LYS A 430 -9.81 -20.68 -0.79
CA LYS A 430 -10.92 -19.70 -0.74
C LYS A 430 -11.40 -19.32 -2.14
N SER A 431 -10.48 -19.09 -3.08
CA SER A 431 -10.84 -18.76 -4.47
C SER A 431 -11.48 -19.92 -5.20
N ALA A 432 -10.99 -21.15 -5.01
CA ALA A 432 -11.59 -22.36 -5.52
C ALA A 432 -13.05 -22.51 -5.05
N LEU A 433 -13.33 -22.16 -3.79
CA LEU A 433 -14.70 -22.15 -3.26
C LEU A 433 -15.58 -21.06 -3.90
N MET A 434 -15.01 -19.87 -4.19
CA MET A 434 -15.73 -18.82 -4.92
C MET A 434 -16.02 -19.21 -6.36
N ILE A 435 -15.06 -19.83 -7.06
CA ILE A 435 -15.24 -20.38 -8.41
C ILE A 435 -16.34 -21.45 -8.41
N SER A 436 -16.31 -22.36 -7.43
CA SER A 436 -17.36 -23.35 -7.22
C SER A 436 -18.75 -22.70 -7.08
N ALA A 437 -18.85 -21.64 -6.28
CA ALA A 437 -20.11 -20.92 -6.09
C ALA A 437 -20.59 -20.24 -7.39
N GLY A 438 -19.67 -19.65 -8.17
CA GLY A 438 -19.96 -19.09 -9.49
C GLY A 438 -20.49 -20.12 -10.48
N TYR A 439 -19.83 -21.28 -10.59
CA TYR A 439 -20.32 -22.35 -11.46
C TYR A 439 -21.67 -22.91 -11.02
N ARG A 440 -21.89 -23.02 -9.71
CA ARG A 440 -23.18 -23.45 -9.18
C ARG A 440 -24.27 -22.47 -9.60
N HIS A 441 -24.03 -21.17 -9.43
CA HIS A 441 -24.93 -20.10 -9.85
C HIS A 441 -25.27 -20.17 -11.35
N PHE A 442 -24.28 -20.47 -12.19
CA PHE A 442 -24.49 -20.64 -13.64
C PHE A 442 -25.05 -22.01 -14.07
N GLY A 443 -25.47 -22.88 -13.14
CA GLY A 443 -26.01 -24.20 -13.47
C GLY A 443 -24.99 -25.22 -13.94
N ARG A 444 -23.69 -24.93 -13.86
CA ARG A 444 -22.58 -25.83 -14.22
C ARG A 444 -22.22 -26.73 -13.03
N THR A 445 -23.18 -27.54 -12.59
CA THR A 445 -23.09 -28.34 -11.36
C THR A 445 -21.86 -29.26 -11.30
N TRP A 446 -21.44 -29.85 -12.42
CA TRP A 446 -20.26 -30.72 -12.45
C TRP A 446 -18.96 -29.93 -12.21
N LYS A 447 -18.78 -28.76 -12.86
CA LYS A 447 -17.65 -27.85 -12.61
C LYS A 447 -17.66 -27.36 -11.17
N ALA A 448 -18.83 -27.01 -10.64
CA ALA A 448 -18.99 -26.61 -9.24
C ALA A 448 -18.51 -27.69 -8.28
N LYS A 449 -18.96 -28.96 -8.45
CA LYS A 449 -18.51 -30.08 -7.62
C LYS A 449 -17.00 -30.32 -7.71
N HIS A 450 -16.43 -30.20 -8.91
CA HIS A 450 -14.99 -30.32 -9.13
C HIS A 450 -14.22 -29.26 -8.32
N TRP A 451 -14.58 -27.99 -8.47
CA TRP A 451 -13.95 -26.88 -7.76
C TRP A 451 -14.18 -26.91 -6.24
N HIS A 452 -15.34 -27.38 -5.80
CA HIS A 452 -15.64 -27.59 -4.38
C HIS A 452 -14.69 -28.63 -3.75
N ARG A 453 -14.41 -29.72 -4.49
CA ARG A 453 -13.44 -30.74 -4.06
C ARG A 453 -12.01 -30.18 -4.03
N LEU A 454 -11.59 -29.46 -5.08
CA LEU A 454 -10.28 -28.79 -5.11
C LEU A 454 -10.12 -27.80 -3.94
N ALA A 455 -11.17 -27.05 -3.59
CA ALA A 455 -11.15 -26.16 -2.44
C ALA A 455 -10.84 -26.90 -1.13
N LYS A 456 -11.45 -28.08 -0.93
CA LYS A 456 -11.19 -28.96 0.22
C LYS A 456 -9.74 -29.46 0.24
N GLU A 457 -9.25 -29.94 -0.90
CA GLU A 457 -7.87 -30.43 -1.06
C GLU A 457 -6.86 -29.31 -0.78
N ARG A 458 -7.21 -28.06 -1.07
CA ARG A 458 -6.42 -26.84 -0.79
C ARG A 458 -6.71 -26.23 0.59
N GLY A 459 -7.32 -26.97 1.51
CA GLY A 459 -7.48 -26.58 2.92
C GLY A 459 -8.58 -25.56 3.20
N ALA A 460 -9.55 -25.37 2.31
CA ALA A 460 -10.69 -24.47 2.56
C ALA A 460 -11.66 -25.05 3.60
N ASP A 461 -12.20 -24.19 4.47
CA ASP A 461 -13.32 -24.55 5.34
C ASP A 461 -14.64 -24.58 4.55
N LEU A 462 -15.18 -25.79 4.40
CA LEU A 462 -16.43 -26.04 3.69
C LEU A 462 -17.68 -25.81 4.55
N SER A 463 -17.56 -25.49 5.84
CA SER A 463 -18.70 -25.18 6.72
C SER A 463 -19.59 -24.05 6.15
N SER A 464 -18.98 -23.16 5.38
CA SER A 464 -19.63 -22.05 4.69
C SER A 464 -20.32 -22.42 3.36
N ALA A 465 -20.19 -23.66 2.89
CA ALA A 465 -20.53 -24.09 1.53
C ALA A 465 -21.92 -24.77 1.38
N GLY A 466 -22.91 -24.33 2.16
CA GLY A 466 -24.29 -24.86 2.09
C GLY A 466 -24.95 -24.72 0.70
N PHE A 467 -24.41 -23.84 -0.16
CA PHE A 467 -24.92 -23.55 -1.51
C PHE A 467 -24.89 -24.75 -2.47
N MET A 468 -24.13 -25.80 -2.17
CA MET A 468 -24.05 -26.99 -3.04
C MET A 468 -25.39 -27.74 -3.12
N ASN A 469 -26.21 -27.65 -2.08
CA ASN A 469 -27.50 -28.32 -1.99
C ASN A 469 -28.69 -27.40 -2.37
N ASP A 470 -28.46 -26.10 -2.53
CA ASP A 470 -29.51 -25.14 -2.87
C ASP A 470 -30.04 -25.40 -4.29
N PRO A 471 -31.35 -25.26 -4.57
CA PRO A 471 -31.88 -25.36 -5.93
C PRO A 471 -31.23 -24.32 -6.85
N VAL A 472 -31.01 -24.71 -8.12
CA VAL A 472 -30.41 -23.83 -9.13
C VAL A 472 -31.37 -23.58 -10.28
N MET A 473 -31.59 -22.29 -10.53
CA MET A 473 -32.32 -21.70 -11.63
C MET A 473 -31.39 -20.68 -12.29
N THR A 474 -31.42 -20.61 -13.62
CA THR A 474 -30.51 -19.77 -14.44
C THR A 474 -31.25 -18.77 -15.35
N ASN A 475 -32.57 -18.81 -15.38
CA ASN A 475 -33.42 -18.02 -16.28
C ASN A 475 -34.45 -17.19 -15.52
N GLY A 476 -34.11 -16.75 -14.30
CA GLY A 476 -34.97 -15.93 -13.47
C GLY A 476 -35.25 -14.56 -14.09
N ILE A 477 -36.47 -14.08 -13.91
CA ILE A 477 -36.94 -12.76 -14.37
C ILE A 477 -37.51 -12.01 -13.18
N VAL A 478 -37.06 -10.78 -12.96
CA VAL A 478 -37.65 -9.84 -12.00
C VAL A 478 -38.19 -8.65 -12.77
N ARG A 479 -39.48 -8.37 -12.65
CA ARG A 479 -40.13 -7.25 -13.36
C ARG A 479 -41.07 -6.47 -12.46
N GLY A 480 -41.28 -5.20 -12.77
CA GLY A 480 -42.21 -4.34 -12.06
C GLY A 480 -42.41 -2.99 -12.74
N THR A 481 -43.13 -2.11 -12.06
CA THR A 481 -43.34 -0.71 -12.47
C THR A 481 -42.91 0.20 -11.32
N LEU A 482 -42.11 1.23 -11.62
CA LEU A 482 -41.71 2.27 -10.69
C LEU A 482 -42.52 3.55 -10.95
N LEU A 483 -43.16 4.05 -9.90
CA LEU A 483 -43.85 5.32 -9.88
C LEU A 483 -43.20 6.27 -8.86
N LEU A 484 -43.33 7.57 -9.12
CA LEU A 484 -43.02 8.65 -8.18
C LEU A 484 -44.29 9.50 -8.04
N ASN A 485 -44.85 9.55 -6.83
CA ASN A 485 -46.12 10.22 -6.54
C ASN A 485 -47.23 9.80 -7.53
N GLY A 486 -47.36 8.49 -7.78
CA GLY A 486 -48.38 7.93 -8.67
C GLY A 486 -48.12 8.08 -10.18
N LYS A 487 -47.02 8.73 -10.60
CA LYS A 487 -46.67 8.91 -12.03
C LYS A 487 -45.48 8.03 -12.44
N PRO A 488 -45.45 7.51 -13.70
CA PRO A 488 -44.30 6.76 -14.20
C PRO A 488 -42.96 7.46 -13.99
N PHE A 489 -42.02 6.82 -13.30
CA PHE A 489 -40.73 7.44 -12.97
C PHE A 489 -39.61 6.98 -13.90
N THR A 490 -39.45 7.68 -15.02
CA THR A 490 -38.53 7.30 -16.10
C THR A 490 -37.10 7.83 -15.94
N ARG A 491 -36.89 8.86 -15.12
CA ARG A 491 -35.58 9.50 -14.91
C ARG A 491 -34.68 8.72 -13.95
N ALA A 492 -35.24 7.82 -13.15
CA ALA A 492 -34.48 6.99 -12.22
C ALA A 492 -33.71 5.88 -12.94
N LYS A 493 -32.60 5.45 -12.35
CA LYS A 493 -32.02 4.13 -12.60
C LYS A 493 -32.54 3.17 -11.53
N VAL A 494 -32.89 1.95 -11.90
CA VAL A 494 -33.32 0.89 -10.98
C VAL A 494 -32.24 -0.19 -10.98
N ALA A 495 -31.73 -0.52 -9.80
CA ALA A 495 -30.69 -1.52 -9.59
C ALA A 495 -31.24 -2.74 -8.86
N LEU A 496 -30.73 -3.90 -9.24
CA LEU A 496 -30.87 -5.15 -8.50
C LEU A 496 -29.56 -5.43 -7.75
N LEU A 497 -29.65 -5.64 -6.43
CA LEU A 497 -28.51 -5.87 -5.55
C LEU A 497 -28.54 -7.29 -4.98
N GLY A 498 -27.49 -8.07 -5.19
CA GLY A 498 -27.33 -9.40 -4.60
C GLY A 498 -26.98 -9.29 -3.11
N ILE A 499 -27.68 -10.06 -2.26
CA ILE A 499 -27.43 -10.08 -0.81
C ILE A 499 -26.96 -11.45 -0.32
N SER A 500 -26.03 -11.44 0.64
CA SER A 500 -25.57 -12.67 1.29
C SER A 500 -26.65 -13.23 2.22
N SER A 501 -26.79 -14.55 2.26
CA SER A 501 -27.69 -15.26 3.17
C SER A 501 -27.36 -15.03 4.64
N GLN A 502 -26.12 -14.63 4.96
CA GLN A 502 -25.62 -14.44 6.33
C GLN A 502 -25.99 -13.10 6.98
N ARG A 503 -26.49 -12.10 6.24
CA ARG A 503 -26.94 -10.84 6.86
C ARG A 503 -28.29 -11.06 7.56
N LYS A 504 -28.27 -11.06 8.89
CA LYS A 504 -29.45 -11.28 9.75
C LYS A 504 -30.32 -10.03 9.92
N THR A 505 -29.77 -8.82 9.75
CA THR A 505 -30.48 -7.55 9.98
C THR A 505 -30.34 -6.59 8.79
N PHE A 506 -31.48 -6.07 8.33
CA PHE A 506 -31.59 -5.11 7.21
C PHE A 506 -32.09 -3.73 7.65
N GLU A 507 -32.17 -3.46 8.96
CA GLU A 507 -32.88 -2.28 9.48
C GLU A 507 -32.27 -0.93 9.01
N ARG A 508 -30.99 -0.91 8.64
CA ARG A 508 -30.26 0.24 8.09
C ARG A 508 -29.23 -0.19 7.04
N TYR A 509 -29.66 -0.89 5.99
CA TYR A 509 -28.74 -1.22 4.89
C TYR A 509 -28.35 0.05 4.13
N LYS A 510 -27.09 0.46 4.26
CA LYS A 510 -26.49 1.51 3.42
C LYS A 510 -25.59 0.89 2.37
N ILE A 511 -25.62 1.48 1.18
CA ILE A 511 -24.68 1.16 0.11
C ILE A 511 -23.38 1.91 0.39
N SER A 512 -22.25 1.21 0.42
CA SER A 512 -20.91 1.81 0.35
C SER A 512 -20.31 1.54 -1.02
N ASP A 513 -19.49 2.48 -1.49
CA ASP A 513 -18.59 2.34 -2.65
C ASP A 513 -17.92 0.96 -2.74
N THR A 514 -17.35 0.48 -1.64
CA THR A 514 -16.61 -0.79 -1.51
C THR A 514 -17.50 -2.03 -1.59
N THR A 515 -18.71 -1.98 -1.05
CA THR A 515 -19.65 -3.12 -1.10
C THR A 515 -20.45 -3.15 -2.39
N PHE A 516 -20.62 -2.00 -3.02
CA PHE A 516 -21.50 -1.84 -4.17
C PHE A 516 -20.98 -2.54 -5.42
N ALA A 517 -19.67 -2.44 -5.72
CA ALA A 517 -19.05 -3.12 -6.85
C ALA A 517 -19.23 -4.66 -6.79
N ARG A 518 -19.38 -5.22 -5.59
CA ARG A 518 -19.60 -6.66 -5.37
C ARG A 518 -21.07 -7.06 -5.48
N THR A 519 -22.00 -6.20 -5.09
CA THR A 519 -23.43 -6.55 -4.96
C THR A 519 -24.29 -6.08 -6.12
N LEU A 520 -23.86 -5.10 -6.91
CA LEU A 520 -24.62 -4.61 -8.05
C LEU A 520 -24.71 -5.67 -9.17
N VAL A 521 -25.91 -6.22 -9.37
CA VAL A 521 -26.17 -7.29 -10.35
C VAL A 521 -26.43 -6.72 -11.73
N ALA A 522 -27.42 -5.84 -11.81
CA ALA A 522 -27.90 -5.26 -13.06
C ALA A 522 -28.59 -3.93 -12.77
N VAL A 523 -28.61 -3.06 -13.77
CA VAL A 523 -29.24 -1.74 -13.73
C VAL A 523 -30.12 -1.57 -14.96
N GLN A 524 -31.30 -1.01 -14.78
CA GLN A 524 -32.26 -0.73 -15.85
C GLN A 524 -32.81 0.68 -15.70
N ARG A 525 -33.08 1.34 -16.82
CA ARG A 525 -33.89 2.57 -16.83
C ARG A 525 -35.34 2.16 -17.08
N PRO A 526 -36.30 2.60 -16.24
CA PRO A 526 -37.70 2.37 -16.50
C PRO A 526 -38.11 2.97 -17.85
N ASN A 527 -38.93 2.25 -18.61
CA ASN A 527 -39.45 2.74 -19.88
C ASN A 527 -40.48 3.87 -19.67
N ARG A 528 -41.11 4.36 -20.75
CA ARG A 528 -42.13 5.44 -20.70
C ARG A 528 -43.31 5.18 -19.74
N THR A 529 -43.62 3.90 -19.46
CA THR A 529 -44.67 3.51 -18.52
C THR A 529 -44.15 3.20 -17.12
N GLY A 530 -42.87 3.48 -16.84
CA GLY A 530 -42.21 3.17 -15.57
C GLY A 530 -41.85 1.69 -15.41
N ARG A 531 -41.98 0.86 -16.45
CA ARG A 531 -41.71 -0.58 -16.37
C ARG A 531 -40.21 -0.86 -16.47
N PHE A 532 -39.74 -1.80 -15.65
CA PHE A 532 -38.37 -2.33 -15.70
C PHE A 532 -38.40 -3.87 -15.68
N VAL A 533 -37.38 -4.49 -16.30
CA VAL A 533 -37.23 -5.94 -16.37
C VAL A 533 -35.75 -6.29 -16.22
N PHE A 534 -35.45 -7.18 -15.28
CA PHE A 534 -34.18 -7.88 -15.15
C PHE A 534 -34.42 -9.33 -15.58
N ASP A 535 -33.60 -9.84 -16.49
CA ASP A 535 -33.69 -11.21 -17.00
C ASP A 535 -32.40 -11.98 -16.71
N LYS A 536 -32.42 -13.28 -17.04
CA LYS A 536 -31.27 -14.19 -16.91
C LYS A 536 -30.70 -14.18 -15.49
N LEU A 537 -31.55 -14.14 -14.47
CA LEU A 537 -31.10 -14.13 -13.09
C LEU A 537 -30.90 -15.56 -12.58
N GLY A 538 -29.89 -15.76 -11.73
CA GLY A 538 -29.70 -17.01 -11.02
C GLY A 538 -30.53 -17.09 -9.74
N SER A 539 -30.60 -18.28 -9.12
CA SER A 539 -31.17 -18.43 -7.78
C SER A 539 -30.44 -17.56 -6.77
N GLY A 540 -31.16 -16.92 -5.85
CA GLY A 540 -30.55 -16.04 -4.88
C GLY A 540 -31.53 -15.13 -4.16
N LYS A 541 -30.96 -14.24 -3.35
CA LYS A 541 -31.67 -13.18 -2.64
C LYS A 541 -31.22 -11.85 -3.21
N TYR A 542 -32.18 -10.98 -3.48
CA TYR A 542 -31.95 -9.68 -4.08
C TYR A 542 -32.72 -8.57 -3.36
N LEU A 543 -32.19 -7.36 -3.43
CA LEU A 543 -32.88 -6.12 -3.06
C LEU A 543 -33.02 -5.24 -4.29
N LEU A 544 -34.07 -4.43 -4.31
CA LEU A 544 -34.25 -3.39 -5.30
C LEU A 544 -33.70 -2.07 -4.73
N ALA A 545 -33.06 -1.28 -5.56
CA ALA A 545 -32.69 0.09 -5.25
C ALA A 545 -32.99 1.01 -6.44
N LEU A 546 -33.17 2.30 -6.19
CA LEU A 546 -33.25 3.31 -7.24
C LEU A 546 -32.21 4.40 -6.98
N MET A 547 -31.70 5.00 -8.05
CA MET A 547 -30.86 6.19 -8.02
C MET A 547 -31.53 7.27 -8.87
N THR A 548 -31.59 8.49 -8.32
CA THR A 548 -32.19 9.64 -8.99
C THR A 548 -31.55 10.95 -8.55
N ASP A 549 -31.88 12.04 -9.23
CA ASP A 549 -31.50 13.40 -8.90
C ASP A 549 -32.09 13.82 -7.54
N GLN A 550 -31.36 14.64 -6.78
CA GLN A 550 -31.85 15.15 -5.49
C GLN A 550 -33.13 15.98 -5.62
N ASP A 551 -33.35 16.63 -6.76
CA ASP A 551 -34.57 17.39 -7.04
C ASP A 551 -35.82 16.50 -7.09
N SER A 552 -35.67 15.23 -7.49
CA SER A 552 -36.78 14.29 -7.58
C SER A 552 -37.10 13.65 -6.23
N ILE A 553 -36.06 13.24 -5.50
CA ILE A 553 -36.17 12.69 -4.14
C ILE A 553 -35.04 13.29 -3.32
N PRO A 554 -35.29 14.23 -2.41
CA PRO A 554 -34.23 14.79 -1.58
C PRO A 554 -33.69 13.77 -0.59
N ALA A 555 -32.37 13.73 -0.40
CA ALA A 555 -31.75 12.87 0.61
C ALA A 555 -31.83 13.44 2.04
N SER A 556 -32.11 14.74 2.18
CA SER A 556 -32.10 15.47 3.45
C SER A 556 -33.48 15.56 4.12
N GLY A 557 -33.49 15.65 5.46
CA GLY A 557 -34.63 15.39 6.34
C GLY A 557 -35.80 16.38 6.32
N SER A 558 -35.83 17.33 5.39
CA SER A 558 -36.98 18.21 5.16
C SER A 558 -38.12 17.52 4.41
N THR A 559 -37.86 16.34 3.84
CA THR A 559 -38.87 15.52 3.15
C THR A 559 -39.03 14.15 3.80
N THR A 560 -40.26 13.66 3.77
CA THR A 560 -40.61 12.29 4.14
C THR A 560 -40.71 11.47 2.87
N VAL A 561 -39.86 10.44 2.77
CA VAL A 561 -39.90 9.48 1.67
C VAL A 561 -40.54 8.20 2.18
N ALA A 562 -41.67 7.83 1.59
CA ALA A 562 -42.34 6.56 1.82
C ALA A 562 -42.38 5.75 0.52
N ALA A 563 -42.64 4.45 0.63
CA ALA A 563 -42.90 3.64 -0.54
C ALA A 563 -44.02 2.63 -0.29
N ARG A 564 -44.90 2.49 -1.27
CA ARG A 564 -45.98 1.50 -1.29
C ARG A 564 -45.53 0.26 -2.08
N ASN A 565 -46.06 -0.89 -1.66
CA ASN A 565 -45.78 -2.21 -2.28
C ASN A 565 -44.27 -2.53 -2.40
N VAL A 566 -43.50 -2.18 -1.36
CA VAL A 566 -42.07 -2.48 -1.31
C VAL A 566 -41.84 -4.00 -1.37
N PRO A 567 -41.06 -4.52 -2.34
CA PRO A 567 -40.93 -5.95 -2.55
C PRO A 567 -40.17 -6.69 -1.44
N GLY A 568 -39.47 -5.96 -0.57
CA GLY A 568 -38.59 -6.53 0.44
C GLY A 568 -37.47 -7.35 -0.19
N VAL A 569 -37.13 -8.49 0.41
CA VAL A 569 -36.15 -9.42 -0.17
C VAL A 569 -36.81 -10.24 -1.27
N ILE A 570 -36.35 -10.02 -2.49
CA ILE A 570 -36.74 -10.78 -3.68
C ILE A 570 -35.97 -12.10 -3.63
N LYS A 571 -36.68 -13.22 -3.43
CA LYS A 571 -36.08 -14.57 -3.45
C LYS A 571 -36.39 -15.22 -4.80
N LEU A 572 -35.34 -15.63 -5.50
CA LEU A 572 -35.45 -16.49 -6.68
C LEU A 572 -34.95 -17.88 -6.29
N GLY A 573 -35.83 -18.87 -6.39
CA GLY A 573 -35.55 -20.27 -6.07
C GLY A 573 -35.83 -21.12 -7.29
N LEU A 574 -36.98 -21.79 -7.29
CA LEU A 574 -37.52 -22.53 -8.44
C LEU A 574 -38.48 -21.69 -9.30
N GLU A 575 -39.04 -20.60 -8.75
CA GLU A 575 -39.88 -19.68 -9.51
C GLU A 575 -39.03 -18.90 -10.54
N THR A 576 -39.32 -19.08 -11.82
CA THR A 576 -38.59 -18.41 -12.91
C THR A 576 -38.98 -16.96 -13.11
N THR A 577 -40.15 -16.52 -12.63
CA THR A 577 -40.61 -15.14 -12.79
C THR A 577 -41.14 -14.59 -11.48
N ARG A 578 -40.59 -13.44 -11.08
CA ARG A 578 -41.08 -12.66 -9.95
C ARG A 578 -41.55 -11.28 -10.42
N ASN A 579 -42.85 -11.02 -10.30
CA ASN A 579 -43.41 -9.69 -10.49
C ASN A 579 -43.43 -8.96 -9.13
N VAL A 580 -42.69 -7.85 -9.01
CA VAL A 580 -42.70 -7.02 -7.79
C VAL A 580 -43.87 -6.04 -7.75
N GLY A 581 -44.72 -6.04 -8.78
CA GLY A 581 -45.90 -5.19 -8.87
C GLY A 581 -45.56 -3.73 -9.17
N VAL A 582 -46.37 -2.82 -8.65
CA VAL A 582 -46.21 -1.37 -8.79
C VAL A 582 -45.61 -0.83 -7.50
N VAL A 583 -44.33 -0.45 -7.56
CA VAL A 583 -43.60 0.21 -6.47
C VAL A 583 -43.77 1.71 -6.66
N ASP A 584 -44.50 2.36 -5.74
CA ASP A 584 -44.74 3.80 -5.79
C ASP A 584 -43.97 4.48 -4.65
N VAL A 585 -43.09 5.39 -5.02
CA VAL A 585 -42.32 6.20 -4.07
C VAL A 585 -43.06 7.51 -3.86
N GLU A 586 -43.43 7.77 -2.61
CA GLU A 586 -44.16 8.97 -2.21
C GLU A 586 -43.19 9.92 -1.53
N VAL A 587 -43.12 11.16 -2.03
CA VAL A 587 -42.31 12.22 -1.46
C VAL A 587 -43.24 13.33 -0.99
N SER A 588 -43.29 13.54 0.32
CA SER A 588 -44.02 14.65 0.94
C SER A 588 -43.06 15.61 1.64
N ARG A 589 -43.35 16.90 1.60
CA ARG A 589 -42.70 17.87 2.50
C ARG A 589 -43.24 17.63 3.91
N ARG A 590 -42.35 17.65 4.91
CA ARG A 590 -42.75 17.55 6.31
C ARG A 590 -43.56 18.75 6.77
#